data_AF-A0A118HX02-F1
#
_entry.id   AF-A0A118HX02-F1
#
_cell.length_a   1.000
_cell.length_b   1.000
_cell.length_c   1.000
_cell.angle_alpha   90.00
_cell.angle_beta   90.00
_cell.angle_gamma   90.00
#
_symmetry.space_group_name_H-M   'P 1'
#
loop_
_entity.id
_entity.type
_entity.pdbx_description
1 polymer ?
#
loop_
_entity_poly.entity_id
_entity_poly.type
_entity_poly.pdbx_seq_one_letter_code
_entity_poly.pdbx_strand_id
1 'polypeptide(L)'
;MHYLPDDVYRLLSHVPSLRLNRPASAEQFLADVVDAGAELEHVLRDYPQVRYAPLDFHYVCQQSLSVLTDALLADLTRHYVWPGINWAALLIALSGDARYLPHLDASRHDPAVRWVTGLADAALDPDAPAAASPCCRLIVRLREQLAPLPRVVVRLRALPAQDVLAARAAAVRAAYRRGDVDAALAIARDQSAS
;
A
#
# COMPACT_ATOMS: atom_id res chain seq x y z
N MET A 1 7.67 -8.38 -9.65
CA MET A 1 6.40 -8.41 -8.92
C MET A 1 6.42 -9.62 -8.00
N HIS A 2 6.17 -9.42 -6.71
CA HIS A 2 6.22 -10.43 -5.64
C HIS A 2 4.83 -10.91 -5.24
N TYR A 3 3.81 -10.05 -5.33
CA TYR A 3 2.42 -10.40 -5.05
C TYR A 3 1.58 -10.48 -6.32
N LEU A 4 0.41 -11.13 -6.24
CA LEU A 4 -0.55 -11.14 -7.33
C LEU A 4 -1.05 -9.71 -7.63
N PRO A 5 -1.10 -9.30 -8.92
CA PRO A 5 -1.53 -7.96 -9.30
C PRO A 5 -2.89 -7.55 -8.73
N ASP A 6 -3.86 -8.48 -8.73
CA ASP A 6 -5.23 -8.22 -8.26
C ASP A 6 -5.28 -7.85 -6.77
N ASP A 7 -4.43 -8.48 -5.95
CA ASP A 7 -4.41 -8.24 -4.51
C ASP A 7 -3.82 -6.86 -4.19
N VAL A 8 -2.76 -6.46 -4.90
CA VAL A 8 -2.17 -5.11 -4.77
C VAL A 8 -3.09 -4.05 -5.39
N TYR A 9 -3.75 -4.33 -6.52
CA TYR A 9 -4.71 -3.42 -7.13
C TYR A 9 -5.90 -3.15 -6.20
N ARG A 10 -6.41 -4.18 -5.51
CA ARG A 10 -7.46 -4.01 -4.51
C ARG A 10 -7.01 -3.08 -3.38
N LEU A 11 -5.77 -3.23 -2.90
CA LEU A 11 -5.20 -2.31 -1.90
C LEU A 11 -5.18 -0.86 -2.41
N LEU A 12 -4.73 -0.66 -3.66
CA LEU A 12 -4.64 0.67 -4.28
C LEU A 12 -5.99 1.29 -4.63
N SER A 13 -7.01 0.49 -4.92
CA SER A 13 -8.35 0.98 -5.32
C SER A 13 -9.06 1.82 -4.25
N HIS A 14 -8.63 1.69 -2.99
CA HIS A 14 -9.16 2.45 -1.86
C HIS A 14 -8.27 3.66 -1.50
N VAL A 15 -7.15 3.85 -2.20
CA VAL A 15 -6.25 4.98 -1.96
C VAL A 15 -6.79 6.21 -2.69
N PRO A 16 -7.00 7.35 -2.01
CA PRO A 16 -7.45 8.59 -2.63
C PRO A 16 -6.29 9.29 -3.36
N SER A 17 -5.65 8.61 -4.32
CA SER A 17 -4.42 9.06 -4.98
C SER A 17 -4.53 10.44 -5.61
N LEU A 18 -5.72 10.83 -6.10
CA LEU A 18 -5.96 12.17 -6.65
C LEU A 18 -6.00 13.27 -5.58
N ARG A 19 -6.45 12.96 -4.36
CA ARG A 19 -6.41 13.92 -3.25
C ARG A 19 -5.01 14.05 -2.67
N LEU A 20 -4.24 12.97 -2.75
CA LEU A 20 -2.85 12.85 -2.31
C LEU A 20 -1.83 13.10 -3.42
N ASN A 21 -2.18 13.74 -4.54
CA ASN A 21 -1.23 13.99 -5.64
C ASN A 21 -0.59 15.39 -5.62
N ARG A 22 -1.15 16.34 -4.87
CA ARG A 22 -0.71 17.73 -4.83
C ARG A 22 -0.69 18.23 -3.40
N PRO A 23 0.30 19.07 -3.02
CA PRO A 23 0.46 19.54 -1.64
C PRO A 23 -0.82 20.14 -1.04
N ALA A 24 -1.44 21.12 -1.69
CA ALA A 24 -2.61 21.82 -1.13
C ALA A 24 -3.84 20.91 -0.96
N SER A 25 -4.10 20.02 -1.93
CA SER A 25 -5.21 19.06 -1.83
C SER A 25 -4.94 18.00 -0.77
N ALA A 26 -3.68 17.58 -0.63
CA ALA A 26 -3.28 16.60 0.36
C ALA A 26 -3.35 17.18 1.77
N GLU A 27 -2.95 18.45 1.94
CA GLU A 27 -3.04 19.17 3.22
C GLU A 27 -4.49 19.19 3.73
N GLN A 28 -5.42 19.68 2.92
CA GLN A 28 -6.83 19.75 3.30
C GLN A 28 -7.39 18.35 3.62
N PHE A 29 -7.13 17.38 2.75
CA PHE A 29 -7.62 16.02 2.95
C PHE A 29 -7.05 15.39 4.23
N LEU A 30 -5.76 15.55 4.49
CA LEU A 30 -5.12 15.02 5.69
C LEU A 30 -5.57 15.76 6.96
N ALA A 31 -5.88 17.06 6.88
CA ALA A 31 -6.48 17.81 7.98
C ALA A 31 -7.85 17.22 8.34
N ASP A 32 -8.74 17.05 7.35
CA ASP A 32 -10.07 16.45 7.55
C ASP A 32 -9.97 15.04 8.17
N VAL A 33 -9.02 14.22 7.69
CA VAL A 33 -8.75 12.88 8.22
C VAL A 33 -8.27 12.95 9.68
N VAL A 34 -7.29 13.79 9.98
CA VAL A 34 -6.73 13.89 11.33
C VAL A 34 -7.80 14.40 12.30
N ASP A 35 -8.59 15.39 11.90
CA ASP A 35 -9.67 15.92 12.72
C ASP A 35 -10.76 14.86 12.98
N ALA A 36 -11.16 14.10 11.95
CA ALA A 36 -12.10 12.98 12.12
C ALA A 36 -11.54 11.89 13.05
N GLY A 37 -10.25 11.58 12.96
CA GLY A 37 -9.59 10.62 13.84
C GLY A 37 -9.56 11.07 15.30
N ALA A 38 -9.42 12.37 15.55
CA ALA A 38 -9.46 12.95 16.90
C ALA A 38 -10.88 13.00 17.45
N GLU A 39 -11.87 13.41 16.66
CA GLU A 39 -13.28 13.46 17.07
C GLU A 39 -13.84 12.06 17.36
N LEU A 40 -13.49 11.09 16.52
CA LEU A 40 -14.01 9.72 16.56
C LEU A 40 -13.00 8.73 17.14
N GLU A 41 -12.06 9.19 17.98
CA GLU A 41 -11.00 8.36 18.57
C GLU A 41 -11.58 7.12 19.30
N HIS A 42 -12.71 7.31 19.98
CA HIS A 42 -13.43 6.23 20.66
C HIS A 42 -13.92 5.14 19.70
N VAL A 43 -14.41 5.50 18.51
CA VAL A 43 -14.81 4.54 17.46
C VAL A 43 -13.58 3.90 16.84
N LEU A 44 -12.53 4.69 16.61
CA LEU A 44 -11.29 4.23 15.99
C LEU A 44 -10.61 3.13 16.84
N ARG A 45 -10.69 3.23 18.18
CA ARG A 45 -10.20 2.19 19.11
C ARG A 45 -10.90 0.84 18.99
N ASP A 46 -12.14 0.80 18.51
CA ASP A 46 -12.92 -0.42 18.31
C ASP A 46 -12.64 -1.09 16.95
N TYR A 47 -11.69 -0.57 16.17
CA TYR A 47 -11.22 -1.21 14.95
C TYR A 47 -10.38 -2.46 15.30
N PRO A 48 -10.57 -3.61 14.62
CA PRO A 48 -11.34 -3.82 13.38
C PRO A 48 -12.80 -4.28 13.54
N GLN A 49 -13.32 -4.39 14.76
CA GLN A 49 -14.65 -4.91 15.04
C GLN A 49 -15.74 -3.94 14.58
N VAL A 50 -15.50 -2.64 14.74
CA VAL A 50 -16.38 -1.57 14.28
C VAL A 50 -15.70 -0.82 13.15
N ARG A 51 -16.49 -0.50 12.11
CA ARG A 51 -16.07 0.37 11.01
C ARG A 51 -17.09 1.47 10.83
N TYR A 52 -16.58 2.68 10.64
CA TYR A 52 -17.38 3.87 10.40
C TYR A 52 -16.77 4.70 9.27
N ALA A 53 -17.60 5.08 8.29
CA ALA A 53 -17.15 5.64 7.01
C ALA A 53 -16.22 6.87 7.12
N PRO A 54 -16.42 7.82 8.06
CA PRO A 54 -15.49 8.94 8.24
C PRO A 54 -14.04 8.54 8.56
N LEU A 55 -13.82 7.32 9.07
CA LEU A 55 -12.51 6.77 9.41
C LEU A 55 -11.97 5.79 8.35
N ASP A 56 -12.60 5.69 7.19
CA ASP A 56 -12.21 4.70 6.16
C ASP A 56 -10.75 4.84 5.75
N PHE A 57 -10.21 6.05 5.70
CA PHE A 57 -8.81 6.27 5.36
C PHE A 57 -7.86 5.72 6.44
N HIS A 58 -8.18 5.84 7.73
CA HIS A 58 -7.40 5.20 8.80
C HIS A 58 -7.36 3.68 8.61
N TYR A 59 -8.48 3.06 8.24
CA TYR A 59 -8.53 1.62 8.00
C TYR A 59 -7.69 1.21 6.79
N VAL A 60 -7.72 1.98 5.70
CA VAL A 60 -6.89 1.73 4.50
C VAL A 60 -5.39 1.84 4.83
N CYS A 61 -5.01 2.88 5.58
CA CYS A 61 -3.64 3.04 6.09
C CYS A 61 -3.25 1.85 6.97
N GLN A 62 -4.08 1.47 7.94
CA GLN A 62 -3.78 0.38 8.87
C GLN A 62 -3.68 -0.99 8.20
N GLN A 63 -4.56 -1.26 7.23
CA GLN A 63 -4.49 -2.46 6.40
C GLN A 63 -3.17 -2.52 5.63
N SER A 64 -2.79 -1.41 4.98
CA SER A 64 -1.56 -1.33 4.19
C SER A 64 -0.31 -1.45 5.06
N LEU A 65 -0.29 -0.80 6.23
CA LEU A 65 0.79 -0.91 7.22
C LEU A 65 0.92 -2.33 7.79
N SER A 66 -0.18 -3.06 7.92
CA SER A 66 -0.17 -4.43 8.45
C SER A 66 0.60 -5.40 7.55
N VAL A 67 0.63 -5.16 6.24
CA VAL A 67 1.36 -5.95 5.23
C VAL A 67 2.56 -5.22 4.63
N LEU A 68 2.98 -4.11 5.24
CA LEU A 68 4.15 -3.35 4.80
C LEU A 68 5.41 -4.22 4.90
N THR A 69 6.01 -4.47 3.74
CA THR A 69 7.19 -5.30 3.55
C THR A 69 8.03 -4.73 2.41
N ASP A 70 9.32 -5.06 2.36
CA ASP A 70 10.18 -4.69 1.22
C ASP A 70 9.63 -5.19 -0.12
N ALA A 71 9.03 -6.39 -0.13
CA ALA A 71 8.39 -6.96 -1.32
C ALA A 71 7.21 -6.10 -1.80
N LEU A 72 6.37 -5.61 -0.87
CA LEU A 72 5.24 -4.75 -1.22
C LEU A 72 5.73 -3.40 -1.74
N LEU A 73 6.70 -2.78 -1.06
CA LEU A 73 7.27 -1.51 -1.48
C LEU A 73 7.92 -1.62 -2.87
N ALA A 74 8.70 -2.68 -3.12
CA ALA A 74 9.29 -2.94 -4.42
C ALA A 74 8.23 -3.12 -5.51
N ASP A 75 7.10 -3.75 -5.21
CA ASP A 75 6.01 -3.89 -6.16
C ASP A 75 5.34 -2.54 -6.44
N LEU A 76 5.00 -1.77 -5.40
CA LEU A 76 4.38 -0.45 -5.50
C LEU A 76 5.22 0.54 -6.31
N THR A 77 6.53 0.61 -6.06
CA THR A 77 7.41 1.59 -6.69
C THR A 77 7.81 1.22 -8.12
N ARG A 78 7.74 -0.07 -8.51
CA ARG A 78 8.17 -0.54 -9.83
C ARG A 78 7.04 -0.80 -10.83
N HIS A 79 5.84 -1.15 -10.35
CA HIS A 79 4.80 -1.70 -11.23
C HIS A 79 3.51 -0.88 -11.29
N TYR A 80 3.30 0.08 -10.38
CA TYR A 80 2.03 0.81 -10.25
C TYR A 80 2.15 2.31 -10.54
N VAL A 81 3.19 2.72 -11.29
CA VAL A 81 3.41 4.10 -11.76
C VAL A 81 3.34 5.10 -10.58
N TRP A 82 2.93 6.34 -10.83
CA TRP A 82 2.90 7.40 -9.84
C TRP A 82 1.94 7.13 -8.66
N PRO A 83 0.75 6.49 -8.82
CA PRO A 83 -0.10 6.18 -7.66
C PRO A 83 0.57 5.21 -6.68
N GLY A 84 1.28 4.20 -7.21
CA GLY A 84 2.04 3.25 -6.40
C GLY A 84 3.17 3.91 -5.62
N ILE A 85 3.96 4.76 -6.28
CA ILE A 85 5.05 5.52 -5.63
C ILE A 85 4.50 6.46 -4.57
N ASN A 86 3.40 7.18 -4.86
CA ASN A 86 2.78 8.07 -3.88
C ASN A 86 2.28 7.32 -2.65
N TRP A 87 1.65 6.16 -2.86
CA TRP A 87 1.21 5.32 -1.76
C TRP A 87 2.38 4.76 -0.96
N ALA A 88 3.43 4.26 -1.62
CA ALA A 88 4.64 3.79 -0.96
C ALA A 88 5.30 4.88 -0.12
N ALA A 89 5.45 6.10 -0.65
CA ALA A 89 6.02 7.23 0.07
C ALA A 89 5.20 7.58 1.32
N LEU A 90 3.87 7.61 1.22
CA LEU A 90 3.02 7.84 2.37
C LEU A 90 3.09 6.69 3.39
N LEU A 91 3.12 5.43 2.97
CA LEU A 91 3.26 4.29 3.90
C LEU A 91 4.59 4.30 4.63
N ILE A 92 5.67 4.65 3.95
CA ILE A 92 7.00 4.83 4.57
C ILE A 92 6.93 5.94 5.60
N ALA A 93 6.34 7.08 5.24
CA ALA A 93 6.10 8.18 6.15
C ALA A 93 5.22 7.75 7.35
N LEU A 94 4.15 6.99 7.15
CA LEU A 94 3.29 6.55 8.25
C LEU A 94 3.92 5.45 9.10
N SER A 95 4.82 4.64 8.54
CA SER A 95 5.47 3.56 9.29
C SER A 95 6.43 4.07 10.38
N GLY A 96 7.00 5.26 10.19
CA GLY A 96 8.05 5.77 11.06
C GLY A 96 9.40 5.07 10.90
N ASP A 97 9.57 4.21 9.89
CA ASP A 97 10.74 3.36 9.73
C ASP A 97 11.61 3.80 8.53
N ALA A 98 12.73 4.46 8.84
CA ALA A 98 13.67 4.98 7.86
C ALA A 98 14.33 3.90 6.99
N ARG A 99 14.31 2.62 7.39
CA ARG A 99 14.89 1.53 6.59
C ARG A 99 14.25 1.40 5.21
N TYR A 100 13.03 1.90 5.04
CA TYR A 100 12.30 1.80 3.80
C TYR A 100 12.54 2.95 2.82
N LEU A 101 13.17 4.05 3.25
CA LEU A 101 13.48 5.20 2.40
C LEU A 101 14.21 4.85 1.09
N PRO A 102 15.16 3.88 1.05
CA PRO A 102 15.84 3.51 -0.18
C PRO A 102 14.91 3.01 -1.32
N HIS A 103 13.70 2.53 -0.99
CA HIS A 103 12.73 2.13 -2.03
C HIS A 103 12.25 3.30 -2.90
N LEU A 104 12.42 4.54 -2.43
CA LEU A 104 12.01 5.74 -3.17
C LEU A 104 13.13 6.34 -4.03
N ASP A 105 14.38 5.88 -3.90
CA ASP A 105 15.55 6.52 -4.50
C ASP A 105 15.46 6.68 -6.01
N ALA A 106 14.97 5.63 -6.70
CA ALA A 106 14.78 5.66 -8.15
C ALA A 106 13.74 6.70 -8.61
N SER A 107 12.79 7.06 -7.74
CA SER A 107 11.68 7.96 -8.04
C SER A 107 11.89 9.40 -7.58
N ARG A 108 12.95 9.68 -6.79
CA ARG A 108 13.23 11.03 -6.23
C ARG A 108 13.32 12.14 -7.28
N HIS A 109 13.77 11.79 -8.49
CA HIS A 109 13.96 12.74 -9.58
C HIS A 109 12.68 13.01 -10.38
N ASP A 110 11.67 12.13 -10.29
CA ASP A 110 10.42 12.25 -11.04
C ASP A 110 9.59 13.44 -10.51
N PRO A 111 9.34 14.48 -11.34
CA PRO A 111 8.55 15.64 -10.94
C PRO A 111 7.14 15.30 -10.43
N ALA A 112 6.53 14.20 -10.90
CA ALA A 112 5.18 13.81 -10.52
C ALA A 112 5.06 13.38 -9.05
N VAL A 113 6.14 12.82 -8.49
CA VAL A 113 6.15 12.20 -7.15
C VAL A 113 7.17 12.85 -6.20
N ARG A 114 7.99 13.79 -6.69
CA ARG A 114 9.04 14.45 -5.91
C ARG A 114 8.57 15.03 -4.58
N TRP A 115 7.39 15.63 -4.57
CA TRP A 115 6.89 16.29 -3.37
C TRP A 115 6.53 15.26 -2.29
N VAL A 116 5.93 14.13 -2.64
CA VAL A 116 5.53 13.10 -1.67
C VAL A 116 6.72 12.26 -1.22
N THR A 117 7.71 12.02 -2.09
CA THR A 117 8.97 11.39 -1.67
C THR A 117 9.72 12.27 -0.68
N GLY A 118 9.79 13.59 -0.93
CA GLY A 118 10.41 14.53 0.01
C GLY A 118 9.64 14.67 1.33
N LEU A 119 8.31 14.49 1.29
CA LEU A 119 7.47 14.46 2.49
C LEU A 119 7.75 13.22 3.35
N ALA A 120 8.02 12.07 2.73
CA ALA A 120 8.41 10.87 3.44
C ALA A 120 9.75 11.03 4.17
N ASP A 121 10.75 11.65 3.53
CA ASP A 121 12.02 11.98 4.19
C ASP A 121 11.76 12.92 5.39
N ALA A 122 10.99 13.98 5.18
CA ALA A 122 10.71 14.98 6.20
C ALA A 122 9.91 14.46 7.40
N ALA A 123 9.08 13.43 7.21
CA ALA A 123 8.35 12.79 8.29
C ALA A 123 9.22 11.84 9.13
N LEU A 124 10.43 11.52 8.65
CA LEU A 124 11.36 10.59 9.30
C LEU A 124 12.64 11.30 9.79
N ASP A 125 12.91 12.50 9.30
CA ASP A 125 14.01 13.37 9.71
C ASP A 125 13.49 14.74 10.18
N PRO A 126 13.49 15.01 11.51
CA PRO A 126 13.07 16.29 12.07
C PRO A 126 13.87 17.50 11.59
N ASP A 127 15.11 17.29 11.14
CA ASP A 127 16.00 18.36 10.67
C ASP A 127 15.81 18.65 9.16
N ALA A 128 14.99 17.87 8.46
CA ALA A 128 14.73 18.07 7.05
C ALA A 128 14.00 19.42 6.79
N PRO A 129 14.33 20.14 5.70
CA PRO A 129 13.71 21.44 5.41
C PRO A 129 12.18 21.44 5.34
N ALA A 130 11.57 20.32 4.94
CA ALA A 130 10.11 20.19 4.85
C ALA A 130 9.45 19.64 6.13
N ALA A 131 10.22 19.35 7.18
CA ALA A 131 9.70 18.80 8.45
C ALA A 131 8.70 19.76 9.11
N ALA A 132 8.91 21.07 8.98
CA ALA A 132 8.01 22.10 9.50
C ALA A 132 6.72 22.28 8.67
N SER A 133 6.59 21.63 7.50
CA SER A 133 5.42 21.80 6.64
C SER A 133 4.12 21.31 7.31
N PRO A 134 2.96 21.93 7.04
CA PRO A 134 1.68 21.47 7.59
C PRO A 134 1.38 20.01 7.25
N CYS A 135 1.59 19.60 6.00
CA CYS A 135 1.43 18.21 5.58
C CYS A 135 2.28 17.23 6.39
N CYS A 136 3.54 17.56 6.69
CA CYS A 136 4.42 16.68 7.46
C CYS A 136 3.85 16.48 8.88
N ARG A 137 3.44 17.57 9.53
CA ARG A 137 2.83 17.51 10.87
C ARG A 137 1.54 16.69 10.87
N LEU A 138 0.71 16.82 9.84
CA LEU A 138 -0.51 16.03 9.69
C LEU A 138 -0.21 14.54 9.52
N ILE A 139 0.82 14.17 8.75
CA ILE A 139 1.25 12.77 8.61
C ILE A 139 1.77 12.22 9.94
N VAL A 140 2.56 12.99 10.70
CA VAL A 140 3.04 12.58 12.03
C VAL A 140 1.86 12.37 12.98
N ARG A 141 0.87 13.28 13.00
CA ARG A 141 -0.36 13.10 13.79
C ARG A 141 -1.17 11.88 13.36
N LEU A 142 -1.31 11.66 12.05
CA LEU A 142 -1.99 10.47 11.54
C LEU A 142 -1.25 9.19 11.95
N ARG A 143 0.09 9.18 11.92
CA ARG A 143 0.91 8.07 12.45
C ARG A 143 0.60 7.82 13.92
N GLU A 144 0.52 8.86 14.75
CA GLU A 144 0.17 8.75 16.16
C GLU A 144 -1.23 8.15 16.37
N GLN A 145 -2.21 8.53 15.55
CA GLN A 145 -3.57 7.96 15.58
C GLN A 145 -3.62 6.49 15.15
N LEU A 146 -2.73 6.05 14.26
CA LEU A 146 -2.65 4.68 13.78
C LEU A 146 -1.85 3.75 14.72
N ALA A 147 -0.87 4.30 15.45
CA ALA A 147 0.01 3.56 16.35
C ALA A 147 -0.71 2.64 17.37
N PRO A 148 -1.82 3.02 18.02
CA PRO A 148 -2.52 2.15 18.96
C PRO A 148 -3.36 1.05 18.29
N LEU A 149 -3.57 1.11 16.96
CA LEU A 149 -4.46 0.18 16.27
C LEU A 149 -3.81 -1.19 16.10
N PRO A 150 -4.57 -2.29 16.27
CA PRO A 150 -4.04 -3.63 16.07
C PRO A 150 -3.70 -3.85 14.60
N ARG A 151 -2.67 -4.66 14.33
CA ARG A 151 -2.44 -5.16 12.97
C ARG A 151 -3.61 -6.04 12.55
N VAL A 152 -4.00 -5.93 11.29
CA VAL A 152 -5.11 -6.69 10.70
C VAL A 152 -4.61 -7.67 9.65
N VAL A 153 -5.32 -8.78 9.50
CA VAL A 153 -5.01 -9.77 8.48
C VAL A 153 -5.44 -9.23 7.13
N VAL A 154 -4.46 -8.95 6.26
CA VAL A 154 -4.69 -8.64 4.85
C VAL A 154 -4.02 -9.73 4.02
N ARG A 155 -4.79 -10.38 3.15
CA ARG A 155 -4.28 -11.46 2.31
C ARG A 155 -3.69 -10.87 1.03
N LEU A 156 -2.35 -10.87 0.95
CA LEU A 156 -1.60 -10.65 -0.29
C LEU A 156 -0.99 -11.98 -0.73
N ARG A 157 -1.54 -12.60 -1.77
CA ARG A 157 -1.00 -13.86 -2.29
C ARG A 157 0.30 -13.60 -3.03
N ALA A 158 1.32 -14.41 -2.75
CA ALA A 158 2.58 -14.35 -3.47
C ALA A 158 2.35 -14.75 -4.95
N LEU A 159 3.07 -14.09 -5.85
CA LEU A 159 3.17 -14.50 -7.23
C LEU A 159 4.03 -15.79 -7.29
N PRO A 160 3.54 -16.89 -7.88
CA PRO A 160 4.34 -18.09 -8.02
C PRO A 160 5.61 -17.84 -8.82
N ALA A 161 6.66 -18.60 -8.52
CA ALA A 161 7.92 -18.52 -9.25
C ALA A 161 7.73 -18.86 -10.74
N GLN A 162 8.58 -18.27 -11.61
CA GLN A 162 8.45 -18.37 -13.06
C GLN A 162 8.51 -19.82 -13.57
N ASP A 163 9.31 -20.67 -12.95
CA ASP A 163 9.41 -22.09 -13.22
C ASP A 163 8.10 -22.84 -12.88
N VAL A 164 7.46 -22.52 -11.75
CA VAL A 164 6.15 -23.06 -11.37
C VAL A 164 5.08 -22.64 -12.38
N LEU A 165 5.08 -21.38 -12.81
CA LEU A 165 4.17 -20.88 -13.85
C LEU A 165 4.41 -21.59 -15.19
N ALA A 166 5.66 -21.78 -15.58
CA ALA A 166 6.03 -22.45 -16.82
C ALA A 166 5.65 -23.94 -16.81
N ALA A 167 5.91 -24.64 -15.70
CA ALA A 167 5.53 -26.04 -15.50
C ALA A 167 4.02 -26.22 -15.56
N ARG A 168 3.26 -25.34 -14.88
CA ARG A 168 1.79 -25.32 -14.95
C ARG A 168 1.29 -25.09 -16.36
N ALA A 169 1.84 -24.10 -17.08
CA ALA A 169 1.46 -23.84 -18.47
C ALA A 169 1.78 -25.03 -19.40
N ALA A 170 2.87 -25.77 -19.13
CA ALA A 170 3.19 -27.00 -19.85
C ALA A 170 2.20 -28.12 -19.54
N ALA A 171 1.81 -28.29 -18.26
CA ALA A 171 0.82 -29.29 -17.83
C ALA A 171 -0.57 -29.04 -18.45
N VAL A 172 -1.04 -27.78 -18.45
CA VAL A 172 -2.30 -27.39 -19.11
C VAL A 172 -2.26 -27.70 -20.61
N ARG A 173 -1.17 -27.32 -21.30
CA ARG A 173 -0.99 -27.63 -22.73
C ARG A 173 -0.93 -29.14 -23.00
N ALA A 174 -0.34 -29.92 -22.10
CA ALA A 174 -0.31 -31.38 -22.22
C ALA A 174 -1.70 -31.99 -22.05
N ALA A 175 -2.52 -31.50 -21.11
CA ALA A 175 -3.91 -31.94 -20.93
C ALA A 175 -4.77 -31.63 -22.16
N TYR A 176 -4.69 -30.41 -22.69
CA TYR A 176 -5.38 -30.05 -23.94
C TYR A 176 -4.95 -30.93 -25.13
N ARG A 177 -3.65 -31.21 -25.27
CA ARG A 177 -3.15 -32.11 -26.35
C ARG A 177 -3.67 -33.54 -26.23
N ARG A 178 -4.03 -34.00 -25.04
CA ARG A 178 -4.65 -35.31 -24.80
C ARG A 178 -6.18 -35.30 -24.92
N GLY A 179 -6.80 -34.15 -25.19
CA GLY A 179 -8.25 -33.99 -25.25
C GLY A 179 -8.95 -33.91 -23.90
N ASP A 180 -8.19 -33.81 -22.80
CA ASP A 180 -8.72 -33.78 -21.44
C ASP A 180 -8.94 -32.32 -20.98
N VAL A 181 -10.09 -31.78 -21.38
CA VAL A 181 -10.47 -30.39 -21.12
C VAL A 181 -10.77 -30.17 -19.63
N ASP A 182 -11.40 -31.13 -18.97
CA ASP A 182 -11.73 -31.03 -17.54
C ASP A 182 -10.46 -31.00 -16.68
N ALA A 183 -9.47 -31.85 -16.98
CA ALA A 183 -8.18 -31.77 -16.31
C ALA A 183 -7.43 -30.46 -16.62
N ALA A 184 -7.49 -29.97 -17.87
CA ALA A 184 -6.86 -28.70 -18.22
C ALA A 184 -7.47 -27.52 -17.42
N LEU A 185 -8.81 -27.50 -17.27
CA LEU A 185 -9.52 -26.49 -16.49
C LEU A 185 -9.27 -26.64 -14.98
N ALA A 186 -9.19 -27.86 -14.46
CA ALA A 186 -8.85 -28.10 -13.05
C ALA A 186 -7.44 -27.56 -12.73
N ILE A 187 -6.45 -27.89 -13.56
CA ILE A 187 -5.06 -27.38 -13.42
C ILE A 187 -5.02 -25.86 -13.58
N ALA A 188 -5.82 -25.28 -14.47
CA ALA A 188 -5.87 -23.82 -14.67
C ALA A 188 -6.58 -23.07 -13.52
N ARG A 189 -7.48 -23.74 -12.78
CA ARG A 189 -8.24 -23.14 -11.66
C ARG A 189 -7.56 -23.28 -10.31
N ASP A 190 -6.63 -24.23 -10.15
CA ASP A 190 -5.94 -24.43 -8.87
C ASP A 190 -4.94 -23.29 -8.59
N GLN A 191 -5.43 -22.17 -8.06
CA GLN A 191 -4.62 -21.03 -7.63
C GLN A 191 -4.07 -21.22 -6.20
N SER A 192 -4.27 -22.40 -5.58
CA SER A 192 -4.12 -22.59 -4.14
C SER A 192 -2.86 -23.36 -3.72
N ALA A 193 -2.05 -23.83 -4.66
CA ALA A 193 -0.82 -24.56 -4.37
C ALA A 193 0.44 -23.69 -4.57
N SER A 194 0.60 -22.64 -3.77
CA SER A 194 1.89 -22.01 -3.41
C SER A 194 1.69 -21.05 -2.25
#